data_AF-A0A1I6QQW8-F1
#
_entry.id   AF-A0A1I6QQW8-F1
#
_cell.length_a   1.000
_cell.length_b   1.000
_cell.length_c   1.000
_cell.angle_alpha   90.00
_cell.angle_beta   90.00
_cell.angle_gamma   90.00
#
_symmetry.space_group_name_H-M   'P 1'
#
loop_
_entity.id
_entity.type
_entity.pdbx_description
1 polymer ?
#
loop_
_entity_poly.entity_id
_entity_poly.type
_entity_poly.pdbx_seq_one_letter_code
_entity_poly.pdbx_strand_id
1 'polypeptide(L)'
;MHPSHAGDQRENGRRQPDFAALTRRETQVLALLASGQPNRSLARQLGISERTVRAHITSLTRKLGIPTRIEAALLAFQYRDTLSAP
;
A
#
# COMPACT_ATOMS: atom_id res chain seq x y z
N MET A 1 23.57 -6.49 14.09
CA MET A 1 22.83 -5.27 14.45
C MET A 1 21.55 -5.24 13.61
N HIS A 2 20.45 -5.78 14.13
CA HIS A 2 19.11 -5.72 13.51
C HIS A 2 18.17 -5.14 14.57
N PRO A 3 17.57 -3.95 14.39
CA PRO A 3 16.64 -3.43 15.37
C PRO A 3 15.30 -4.16 15.25
N SER A 4 15.01 -4.87 16.34
CA SER A 4 13.74 -5.15 17.00
C SER A 4 12.46 -4.60 16.35
N HIS A 5 11.53 -5.52 16.08
CA HIS A 5 10.10 -5.26 15.98
C HIS A 5 9.51 -5.06 17.38
N ALA A 6 9.04 -3.86 17.73
CA ALA A 6 7.98 -3.62 18.72
C ALA A 6 7.71 -2.10 18.83
N GLY A 7 6.99 -1.55 17.85
CA GLY A 7 6.44 -0.20 17.94
C GLY A 7 4.97 -0.27 18.36
N ASP A 8 4.75 -0.06 19.66
CA ASP A 8 3.60 0.57 20.30
C ASP A 8 2.29 0.75 19.50
N GLN A 9 1.25 -0.01 19.88
CA GLN A 9 -0.13 0.12 19.39
C GLN A 9 -1.06 0.74 20.45
N ARG A 10 -0.68 1.88 21.06
CA ARG A 10 -1.53 2.58 22.05
C ARG A 10 -1.79 4.05 21.72
N GLU A 11 -1.88 4.43 20.45
CA GLU A 11 -2.33 5.79 20.08
C GLU A 11 -3.37 5.75 18.94
N ASN A 12 -4.62 5.50 19.32
CA ASN A 12 -5.80 5.59 18.46
C ASN A 12 -6.25 7.05 18.36
N GLY A 13 -5.57 7.83 17.52
CA GLY A 13 -5.92 9.23 17.24
C GLY A 13 -5.63 9.58 15.78
N ARG A 14 -6.57 9.30 14.88
CA ARG A 14 -6.56 9.71 13.45
C ARG A 14 -5.19 9.63 12.76
N ARG A 15 -4.50 8.49 12.86
CA ARG A 15 -3.22 8.31 12.16
C ARG A 15 -3.50 8.31 10.67
N GLN A 16 -3.23 9.44 10.01
CA GLN A 16 -3.32 9.51 8.56
C GLN A 16 -2.34 8.50 7.96
N PRO A 17 -2.73 7.79 6.90
CA PRO A 17 -1.85 6.84 6.25
C PRO A 17 -0.60 7.57 5.75
N ASP A 18 0.57 7.15 6.24
CA ASP A 18 1.86 7.73 5.86
C ASP A 18 2.37 7.09 4.57
N PHE A 19 2.14 7.77 3.44
CA PHE A 19 2.60 7.32 2.14
C PHE A 19 4.13 7.37 1.99
N ALA A 20 4.84 8.18 2.78
CA ALA A 20 6.30 8.27 2.74
C ALA A 20 6.98 7.00 3.30
N ALA A 21 6.28 6.22 4.13
CA ALA A 21 6.75 4.94 4.64
C ALA A 21 6.76 3.81 3.58
N LEU A 22 6.14 4.03 2.42
CA LEU A 22 6.10 3.06 1.33
C LEU A 22 7.40 3.04 0.54
N THR A 23 7.88 1.84 0.25
CA THR A 23 8.94 1.66 -0.74
C THR A 23 8.40 1.97 -2.14
N ARG A 24 9.31 2.30 -3.06
CA ARG A 24 8.97 2.50 -4.48
C ARG A 24 8.08 1.39 -5.05
N ARG A 25 8.32 0.14 -4.66
CA ARG A 25 7.56 -1.00 -5.14
C ARG A 25 6.16 -1.09 -4.56
N GLU A 26 6.01 -0.78 -3.27
CA GLU A 26 4.71 -0.70 -2.61
C GLU A 26 3.88 0.45 -3.18
N THR A 27 4.49 1.60 -3.46
CA THR A 27 3.83 2.74 -4.12
C THR A 27 3.31 2.37 -5.50
N GLN A 28 4.10 1.64 -6.30
CA GLN A 28 3.65 1.13 -7.61
C GLN A 28 2.45 0.18 -7.48
N VAL A 29 2.51 -0.76 -6.52
CA VAL A 29 1.39 -1.68 -6.25
C VAL A 29 0.15 -0.90 -5.82
N LEU A 30 0.29 0.06 -4.91
CA LEU A 30 -0.80 0.92 -4.44
C LEU A 30 -1.45 1.70 -5.61
N ALA A 31 -0.64 2.33 -6.46
CA ALA A 31 -1.13 3.06 -7.63
C ALA A 31 -1.92 2.16 -8.59
N LEU A 32 -1.47 0.93 -8.80
CA LEU A 32 -2.20 -0.03 -9.63
C LEU A 32 -3.45 -0.59 -8.95
N LEU A 33 -3.53 -0.64 -7.62
CA LEU A 33 -4.74 -1.05 -6.90
C LEU A 33 -5.93 -0.11 -7.18
N ALA A 34 -5.68 1.18 -7.43
CA ALA A 34 -6.71 2.12 -7.86
C ALA A 34 -7.35 1.70 -9.20
N SER A 35 -6.75 0.82 -10.00
CA SER A 35 -7.40 0.34 -11.24
C SER A 35 -8.39 -0.82 -11.00
N GLY A 36 -8.53 -1.33 -9.78
CA GLY A 36 -9.39 -2.47 -9.45
C GLY A 36 -8.94 -3.81 -10.04
N GLN A 37 -7.79 -3.85 -10.70
CA GLN A 37 -7.31 -5.04 -11.40
C GLN A 37 -6.95 -6.20 -10.45
N PRO A 38 -7.07 -7.47 -10.88
CA PRO A 38 -6.68 -8.61 -10.06
C PRO A 38 -5.15 -8.72 -9.89
N ASN A 39 -4.70 -9.42 -8.85
CA ASN A 39 -3.26 -9.58 -8.55
C ASN A 39 -2.46 -10.15 -9.73
N ARG A 40 -3.07 -11.01 -10.55
CA ARG A 40 -2.48 -11.55 -11.79
C ARG A 40 -2.12 -10.47 -12.80
N SER A 41 -2.99 -9.48 -12.97
CA SER A 41 -2.74 -8.37 -13.90
C SER A 41 -1.67 -7.42 -13.35
N LEU A 42 -1.71 -7.13 -12.05
CA LEU A 42 -0.64 -6.37 -11.36
C LEU A 42 0.71 -7.07 -11.51
N ALA A 43 0.75 -8.39 -11.27
CA ALA A 43 1.93 -9.23 -11.41
C ALA A 43 2.54 -9.12 -12.81
N ARG A 44 1.71 -9.21 -13.86
CA ARG A 44 2.13 -9.04 -15.25
C ARG A 44 2.69 -7.64 -15.54
N GLN A 45 1.98 -6.59 -15.15
CA GLN A 45 2.44 -5.21 -15.37
C GLN A 45 3.75 -4.90 -14.66
N LEU A 46 3.92 -5.46 -13.47
CA LEU A 46 5.08 -5.22 -12.63
C LEU A 46 6.24 -6.19 -12.93
N GLY A 47 6.04 -7.26 -13.69
CA GLY A 47 7.06 -8.27 -13.97
C GLY A 47 7.45 -9.11 -12.75
N ILE A 48 6.50 -9.41 -11.86
CA ILE A 48 6.70 -10.22 -10.63
C ILE A 48 5.63 -11.29 -10.49
N SER A 49 5.78 -12.21 -9.53
CA SER A 49 4.77 -13.24 -9.25
C SER A 49 3.55 -12.67 -8.52
N GLU A 50 2.39 -13.33 -8.66
CA GLU A 50 1.19 -13.01 -7.87
C GLU A 50 1.42 -13.12 -6.36
N ARG A 51 2.25 -14.09 -5.94
CA ARG A 51 2.65 -14.25 -4.54
C ARG A 51 3.41 -13.02 -4.04
N THR A 52 4.31 -12.48 -4.87
CA THR A 52 5.07 -11.25 -4.57
C THR A 52 4.14 -10.05 -4.49
N VAL A 53 3.16 -9.93 -5.37
CA VAL A 53 2.12 -8.87 -5.29
C VAL A 53 1.37 -8.95 -3.97
N ARG A 54 0.91 -10.14 -3.57
CA ARG A 54 0.23 -10.33 -2.26
C ARG A 54 1.13 -9.90 -1.09
N ALA A 55 2.41 -10.26 -1.12
CA ALA A 55 3.36 -9.85 -0.09
C ALA A 55 3.52 -8.32 -0.01
N HIS A 56 3.60 -7.63 -1.16
CA HIS A 56 3.60 -6.17 -1.19
C HIS A 56 2.30 -5.58 -0.65
N ILE A 57 1.13 -6.14 -0.99
CA ILE A 57 -0.16 -5.71 -0.46
C ILE A 57 -0.19 -5.85 1.06
N THR A 58 0.22 -6.99 1.62
CA THR A 58 0.29 -7.19 3.07
C THR A 58 1.25 -6.22 3.75
N SER A 59 2.38 -5.90 3.11
CA SER A 59 3.36 -4.95 3.64
C SER A 59 2.82 -3.52 3.62
N LEU A 60 2.25 -3.08 2.50
CA LEU A 60 1.71 -1.72 2.39
C LEU A 60 0.49 -1.50 3.28
N THR A 61 -0.42 -2.48 3.41
CA THR A 61 -1.59 -2.33 4.29
C THR A 61 -1.17 -2.21 5.76
N ARG A 62 -0.17 -3.01 6.18
CA ARG A 62 0.43 -2.92 7.51
C ARG A 62 1.09 -1.57 7.76
N LYS A 63 1.83 -1.03 6.78
CA LYS A 63 2.49 0.29 6.89
C LYS A 63 1.50 1.44 6.95
N LEU A 64 0.43 1.36 6.16
CA LEU A 64 -0.61 2.39 6.09
C LEU A 64 -1.66 2.26 7.21
N GLY A 65 -1.60 1.21 8.03
CA GLY A 65 -2.54 0.98 9.13
C GLY A 65 -3.95 0.63 8.68
N ILE A 66 -4.11 0.07 7.49
CA ILE A 66 -5.42 -0.28 6.91
C ILE A 66 -5.60 -1.81 6.87
N PRO A 67 -6.80 -2.34 7.16
CA PRO A 67 -7.01 -3.78 7.21
C PRO A 67 -7.15 -4.46 5.84
N THR A 68 -7.59 -3.75 4.80
CA THR A 68 -8.02 -4.41 3.56
C THR A 68 -7.44 -3.82 2.28
N ARG A 69 -7.42 -4.67 1.25
CA ARG A 69 -7.13 -4.29 -0.14
C ARG A 69 -8.10 -3.23 -0.67
N ILE A 70 -9.38 -3.32 -0.28
CA ILE A 70 -10.41 -2.40 -0.75
C ILE A 70 -10.13 -1.00 -0.21
N GLU A 71 -9.82 -0.86 1.07
CA GLU A 71 -9.39 0.42 1.64
C GLU A 71 -8.09 0.92 0.98
N ALA A 72 -7.14 0.04 0.68
CA ALA A 72 -5.92 0.43 -0.03
C ALA A 72 -6.22 0.97 -1.43
N ALA A 73 -7.17 0.36 -2.15
CA ALA A 73 -7.61 0.84 -3.46
C ALA A 73 -8.32 2.20 -3.35
N LEU A 74 -9.24 2.37 -2.40
CA LEU A 74 -9.94 3.63 -2.15
C LEU A 74 -8.98 4.76 -1.75
N LEU A 75 -7.96 4.44 -0.96
CA LEU A 75 -6.91 5.37 -0.59
C LEU A 75 -6.07 5.77 -1.80
N ALA A 76 -5.70 4.80 -2.64
CA ALA A 76 -4.94 5.05 -3.86
C ALA A 76 -5.71 5.95 -4.86
N PHE A 77 -7.04 5.78 -4.95
CA PHE A 77 -7.90 6.67 -5.73
C PHE A 77 -7.83 8.12 -5.22
N GLN A 78 -7.99 8.33 -3.91
CA GLN A 78 -7.90 9.67 -3.30
C GLN A 78 -6.53 10.30 -3.49
N TYR A 79 -5.46 9.51 -3.35
CA TYR A 79 -4.09 10.00 -3.52
C TYR A 79 -3.74 10.35 -4.98
N ARG A 80 -4.37 9.69 -5.96
CA ARG A 80 -4.21 10.05 -7.38
C ARG A 80 -4.83 11.40 -7.70
N ASP A 81 -5.96 11.72 -7.06
CA ASP A 81 -6.65 13.00 -7.21
C ASP A 81 -5.80 14.16 -6.67
N THR A 82 -5.12 13.97 -5.55
CA THR A 82 -4.25 15.00 -4.95
C THR A 82 -2.94 15.22 -5.71
N LEU A 83 -2.43 14.21 -6.44
CA LEU A 83 -1.31 14.37 -7.39
C LEU A 83 -1.74 14.99 -8.74
N SER A 84 -3.04 15.21 -8.94
CA SER A 84 -3.62 15.80 -10.16
C SER A 84 -4.09 17.24 -9.99
N ALA A 85 -3.85 17.88 -8.84
CA ALA A 85 -4.04 19.32 -8.66
C ALA A 85 -2.80 20.09 -9.19
N PRO A 86 -3.00 21.25 -9.86
CA PRO A 86 -2.00 21.93 -10.70
C PRO A 86 -0.78 22.48 -9.96
#